data_AF-A0A525VL83-F1
#
_entry.id   AF-A0A525VL83-F1
#
_cell.length_a   1.000
_cell.length_b   1.000
_cell.length_c   1.000
_cell.angle_alpha   90.00
_cell.angle_beta   90.00
_cell.angle_gamma   90.00
#
_symmetry.space_group_name_H-M   'P 1'
#
loop_
_entity.id
_entity.type
_entity.pdbx_description
1 polymer ?
#
loop_
_entity_poly.entity_id
_entity_poly.type
_entity_poly.pdbx_seq_one_letter_code
_entity_poly.pdbx_strand_id
1 'polypeptide(L)'
;MINNALLQSLHSHMARWGLKRFTSDEDYFAWQRKQLSSADLIQLRRVVERKQEGERRDDVAFYDLIAQPQILLVLYSQRYEYYIEVGSRVAARLGDAAHILDFGCGVGILTTFYAAQYPEKQFVGVDRSPASIAVARERAQGLGLDNLRFECADVELQTIAGPHDLIVATHSLVQAEQDPGIPSHNWQTFDRTHDSKQQALFEQRTGLDMRLDRLSALLAQKGRMIVFEKTRQLARRVPLQRALTARGLWLIEQPEIVRYRLVEEVADDGPFYLLGTEAGSTFHWDELPEPDEGSPCDPMQFKTHATDQDAPLYENHWPSAQGVWEQLHEKRLLKETARQEPDGRQLHVELGQAEEGVYLYCANTFDQRQLVIVEPARALMLESYYQQIVNGASD
;
A
#
# COMPACT_ATOMS: atom_id res chain seq x y z
N MET A 1 -2.34 -18.41 13.17
CA MET A 1 -1.04 -19.09 13.06
C MET A 1 -0.93 -19.65 11.65
N ILE A 2 0.00 -19.16 10.84
CA ILE A 2 0.22 -19.67 9.48
C ILE A 2 0.77 -21.10 9.58
N ASN A 3 0.18 -22.03 8.84
CA ASN A 3 0.60 -23.43 8.82
C ASN A 3 2.05 -23.55 8.29
N ASN A 4 2.96 -24.11 9.08
CA ASN A 4 4.38 -24.25 8.71
C ASN A 4 4.58 -25.04 7.41
N ALA A 5 3.73 -26.04 7.14
CA ALA A 5 3.77 -26.80 5.89
C ALA A 5 3.42 -25.92 4.66
N LEU A 6 2.48 -24.99 4.81
CA LEU A 6 2.09 -24.05 3.75
C LEU A 6 3.25 -23.10 3.42
N LEU A 7 3.92 -22.56 4.43
CA LEU A 7 5.09 -21.70 4.25
C LEU A 7 6.22 -22.44 3.53
N GLN A 8 6.50 -23.68 3.93
CA GLN A 8 7.52 -24.50 3.27
C GLN A 8 7.17 -24.79 1.80
N SER A 9 5.90 -25.08 1.50
CA SER A 9 5.40 -25.27 0.12
C SER A 9 5.58 -24.00 -0.71
N LEU A 10 5.25 -22.84 -0.13
CA LEU A 10 5.37 -21.54 -0.79
C LEU A 10 6.84 -21.17 -1.07
N HIS A 11 7.75 -21.35 -0.10
CA HIS A 11 9.19 -21.19 -0.34
C HIS A 11 9.70 -22.11 -1.46
N SER A 12 9.24 -23.36 -1.47
CA SER A 12 9.60 -24.34 -2.50
C SER A 12 9.06 -23.94 -3.88
N HIS A 13 7.90 -23.30 -3.93
CA HIS A 13 7.33 -22.74 -5.15
C HIS A 13 8.12 -21.52 -5.64
N MET A 14 8.46 -20.58 -4.76
CA MET A 14 9.31 -19.42 -5.10
C MET A 14 10.66 -19.86 -5.67
N ALA A 15 11.27 -20.90 -5.08
CA ALA A 15 12.53 -21.47 -5.57
C ALA A 15 12.38 -22.08 -6.98
N ARG A 16 11.26 -22.75 -7.30
CA ARG A 16 10.96 -23.26 -8.65
C ARG A 16 10.77 -22.14 -9.67
N TRP A 17 10.31 -20.97 -9.24
CA TRP A 17 10.26 -19.75 -10.04
C TRP A 17 11.63 -19.09 -10.24
N GLY A 18 12.68 -19.57 -9.55
CA GLY A 18 14.01 -18.98 -9.59
C GLY A 18 14.17 -17.72 -8.72
N LEU A 19 13.16 -17.39 -7.91
CA LEU A 19 13.21 -16.23 -7.03
C LEU A 19 14.15 -16.50 -5.85
N LYS A 20 14.93 -15.47 -5.50
CA LYS A 20 15.90 -15.53 -4.42
C LYS A 20 15.43 -14.66 -3.26
N ARG A 21 15.63 -15.17 -2.05
CA ARG A 21 15.46 -14.40 -0.83
C ARG A 21 16.76 -13.68 -0.50
N PHE A 22 16.66 -12.40 -0.17
CA PHE A 22 17.76 -11.58 0.31
C PHE A 22 17.41 -10.99 1.66
N THR A 23 18.43 -10.83 2.52
CA THR A 23 18.30 -10.19 3.83
C THR A 23 19.17 -8.95 3.96
N SER A 24 19.94 -8.61 2.92
CA SER A 24 20.74 -7.39 2.85
C SER A 24 20.62 -6.72 1.49
N ASP A 25 20.58 -5.40 1.49
CA ASP A 25 20.51 -4.58 0.27
C ASP A 25 21.81 -4.73 -0.52
N GLU A 26 22.94 -4.82 0.17
CA GLU A 26 24.26 -5.04 -0.43
C GLU A 26 24.28 -6.30 -1.31
N ASP A 27 23.83 -7.44 -0.78
CA ASP A 27 23.83 -8.72 -1.51
C ASP A 27 22.82 -8.69 -2.67
N TYR A 28 21.63 -8.12 -2.44
CA TYR A 28 20.62 -7.96 -3.47
C TYR A 28 21.14 -7.12 -4.63
N PHE A 29 21.71 -5.93 -4.37
CA PHE A 29 22.22 -5.07 -5.43
C PHE A 29 23.48 -5.65 -6.10
N ALA A 30 24.33 -6.37 -5.36
CA ALA A 30 25.47 -7.09 -5.94
C ALA A 30 25.02 -8.20 -6.89
N TRP A 31 23.92 -8.90 -6.59
CA TRP A 31 23.33 -9.89 -7.49
C TRP A 31 22.59 -9.22 -8.67
N GLN A 32 21.80 -8.17 -8.43
CA GLN A 32 21.07 -7.41 -9.45
C GLN A 32 22.02 -6.93 -10.56
N ARG A 33 23.16 -6.32 -10.20
CA ARG A 33 24.15 -5.81 -11.16
C ARG A 33 24.75 -6.90 -12.05
N LYS A 34 24.66 -8.18 -11.65
CA LYS A 34 25.09 -9.32 -12.48
C LYS A 34 23.98 -9.81 -13.43
N GLN A 35 22.72 -9.48 -13.15
CA GLN A 35 21.56 -9.91 -13.94
C GLN A 35 21.13 -8.85 -14.96
N LEU A 36 21.14 -7.57 -14.56
CA LEU A 36 20.64 -6.47 -15.39
C LEU A 36 21.80 -5.68 -16.00
N SER A 37 21.69 -5.41 -17.29
CA SER A 37 22.58 -4.48 -17.98
C SER A 37 22.20 -3.02 -17.66
N SER A 38 23.11 -2.09 -17.93
CA SER A 38 22.79 -0.66 -17.84
C SER A 38 21.64 -0.26 -18.77
N ALA A 39 21.49 -0.94 -19.92
CA ALA A 39 20.39 -0.69 -20.84
C ALA A 39 19.04 -1.10 -20.24
N ASP A 40 18.97 -2.25 -19.56
CA ASP A 40 17.77 -2.70 -18.85
C ASP A 40 17.37 -1.70 -17.75
N LEU A 41 18.34 -1.21 -16.97
CA LEU A 41 18.09 -0.24 -15.89
C LEU A 41 17.60 1.11 -16.43
N ILE A 42 18.17 1.60 -17.53
CA ILE A 42 17.73 2.83 -18.19
C ILE A 42 16.31 2.66 -18.72
N GLN A 43 16.01 1.51 -19.34
CA GLN A 43 14.69 1.22 -19.86
C GLN A 43 13.64 1.13 -18.74
N LEU A 44 13.97 0.45 -17.64
CA LEU A 44 13.12 0.36 -16.45
C LEU A 44 12.78 1.74 -15.91
N ARG A 45 13.81 2.59 -15.68
CA ARG A 45 13.62 3.95 -15.20
C ARG A 45 12.67 4.75 -16.10
N ARG A 46 12.92 4.71 -17.43
CA ARG A 46 12.10 5.43 -18.41
C ARG A 46 10.64 4.97 -18.45
N VAL A 47 10.37 3.69 -18.20
CA VAL A 47 9.00 3.18 -18.18
C VAL A 47 8.31 3.49 -16.84
N VAL A 48 9.05 3.48 -15.72
CA VAL A 48 8.52 3.91 -14.42
C VAL A 48 8.14 5.39 -14.44
N GLU A 49 9.01 6.26 -14.97
CA GLU A 49 8.73 7.70 -15.12
C GLU A 49 7.47 7.92 -15.97
N ARG A 50 7.36 7.23 -17.12
CA ARG A 50 6.16 7.29 -17.95
C ARG A 50 4.91 6.74 -17.27
N LYS A 51 5.01 5.68 -16.47
CA LYS A 51 3.88 5.17 -15.69
C LYS A 51 3.41 6.18 -14.64
N GLN A 52 4.31 6.97 -14.08
CA GLN A 52 3.98 7.99 -13.08
C GLN A 52 3.22 9.18 -13.69
N GLU A 53 3.57 9.56 -14.93
CA GLU A 53 3.00 10.73 -15.61
C GLU A 53 1.90 10.39 -16.63
N GLY A 54 1.81 9.13 -17.03
CA GLY A 54 1.13 8.66 -18.23
C GLY A 54 -0.25 8.05 -18.01
N GLU A 55 -0.78 7.45 -19.07
CA GLU A 55 -2.13 6.88 -19.12
C GLU A 55 -2.08 5.34 -19.06
N ARG A 56 -3.24 4.66 -19.15
CA ARG A 56 -3.39 3.19 -19.08
C ARG A 56 -2.41 2.39 -19.95
N ARG A 57 -1.96 2.93 -21.09
CA ARG A 57 -1.01 2.24 -21.99
C ARG A 57 0.39 2.16 -21.41
N ASP A 58 0.79 3.15 -20.62
CA ASP A 58 2.10 3.18 -19.97
C ASP A 58 2.18 2.16 -18.83
N ASP A 59 1.06 1.89 -18.15
CA ASP A 59 0.94 0.78 -17.20
C ASP A 59 1.20 -0.57 -17.88
N VAL A 60 0.51 -0.87 -18.99
CA VAL A 60 0.68 -2.15 -19.69
C VAL A 60 2.11 -2.31 -20.17
N ALA A 61 2.73 -1.25 -20.68
CA ALA A 61 4.13 -1.25 -21.08
C ALA A 61 5.09 -1.53 -19.92
N PHE A 62 4.79 -1.04 -18.70
CA PHE A 62 5.53 -1.38 -17.49
C PHE A 62 5.43 -2.87 -17.17
N TYR A 63 4.22 -3.41 -17.11
CA TYR A 63 4.02 -4.83 -16.80
C TYR A 63 4.62 -5.75 -17.85
N ASP A 64 4.54 -5.37 -19.14
CA ASP A 64 5.16 -6.11 -20.23
C ASP A 64 6.69 -6.14 -20.14
N LEU A 65 7.30 -5.02 -19.72
CA LEU A 65 8.75 -4.94 -19.51
C LEU A 65 9.18 -5.84 -18.34
N ILE A 66 8.49 -5.77 -17.21
CA ILE A 66 8.89 -6.54 -16.01
C ILE A 66 8.59 -8.04 -16.12
N ALA A 67 7.82 -8.46 -17.12
CA ALA A 67 7.62 -9.87 -17.45
C ALA A 67 8.82 -10.49 -18.18
N GLN A 68 9.78 -9.70 -18.66
CA GLN A 68 10.99 -10.23 -19.29
C GLN A 68 11.80 -11.07 -18.30
N PRO A 69 12.30 -12.28 -18.66
CA PRO A 69 12.84 -13.23 -17.70
C PRO A 69 13.92 -12.67 -16.75
N GLN A 70 14.87 -11.90 -17.28
CA GLN A 70 15.96 -11.32 -16.49
C GLN A 70 15.49 -10.21 -15.53
N ILE A 71 14.51 -9.40 -15.94
CA ILE A 71 13.93 -8.33 -15.12
C ILE A 71 12.99 -8.91 -14.06
N LEU A 72 12.17 -9.88 -14.47
CA LEU A 72 11.23 -10.60 -13.60
C LEU A 72 11.97 -11.17 -12.39
N LEU A 73 13.03 -11.95 -12.61
CA LEU A 73 13.76 -12.57 -11.50
C LEU A 73 14.25 -11.53 -10.49
N VAL A 74 14.73 -10.38 -10.95
CA VAL A 74 15.23 -9.33 -10.08
C VAL A 74 14.11 -8.68 -9.27
N LEU A 75 13.11 -8.11 -9.94
CA LEU A 75 12.07 -7.32 -9.28
C LEU A 75 11.20 -8.15 -8.35
N TYR A 76 10.92 -9.40 -8.73
CA TYR A 76 10.10 -10.30 -7.93
C TYR A 76 10.91 -10.92 -6.76
N SER A 77 12.24 -11.03 -6.87
CA SER A 77 13.09 -11.40 -5.72
C SER A 77 13.18 -10.30 -4.67
N GLN A 78 13.10 -9.02 -5.07
CA GLN A 78 13.01 -7.91 -4.11
C GLN A 78 11.75 -7.99 -3.25
N ARG A 79 10.66 -8.52 -3.83
CA ARG A 79 9.34 -8.69 -3.19
C ARG A 79 9.15 -10.09 -2.60
N TYR A 80 10.22 -10.84 -2.34
CA TYR A 80 10.12 -12.22 -1.87
C TYR A 80 9.22 -12.36 -0.64
N GLU A 81 9.43 -11.53 0.39
CA GLU A 81 8.63 -11.60 1.62
C GLU A 81 7.17 -11.17 1.42
N TYR A 82 6.89 -10.26 0.47
CA TYR A 82 5.51 -9.96 0.08
C TYR A 82 4.79 -11.24 -0.38
N TYR A 83 5.42 -12.05 -1.22
CA TYR A 83 4.81 -13.29 -1.69
C TYR A 83 4.59 -14.28 -0.55
N ILE A 84 5.51 -14.35 0.41
CA ILE A 84 5.34 -15.20 1.60
C ILE A 84 4.16 -14.72 2.46
N GLU A 85 4.17 -13.45 2.86
CA GLU A 85 3.23 -12.89 3.81
C GLU A 85 1.81 -12.77 3.24
N VAL A 86 1.68 -12.27 2.00
CA VAL A 86 0.38 -12.12 1.34
C VAL A 86 -0.09 -13.46 0.80
N GLY A 87 0.80 -14.24 0.18
CA GLY A 87 0.43 -15.53 -0.41
C GLY A 87 -0.10 -16.53 0.61
N SER A 88 0.53 -16.60 1.79
CA SER A 88 0.04 -17.46 2.88
C SER A 88 -1.30 -17.00 3.46
N ARG A 89 -1.53 -15.69 3.58
CA ARG A 89 -2.81 -15.11 4.05
C ARG A 89 -3.97 -15.38 3.11
N VAL A 90 -3.73 -15.27 1.79
CA VAL A 90 -4.74 -15.61 0.77
C VAL A 90 -5.03 -17.11 0.81
N ALA A 91 -4.00 -17.96 0.79
CA ALA A 91 -4.16 -19.41 0.84
C ALA A 91 -4.95 -19.89 2.08
N ALA A 92 -4.71 -19.27 3.24
CA ALA A 92 -5.45 -19.57 4.47
C ALA A 92 -6.95 -19.21 4.41
N ARG A 93 -7.37 -18.38 3.45
CA ARG A 93 -8.74 -17.83 3.35
C ARG A 93 -9.50 -18.29 2.11
N LEU A 94 -8.90 -19.15 1.27
CA LEU A 94 -9.60 -19.75 0.14
C LEU A 94 -10.84 -20.53 0.59
N GLY A 95 -10.76 -21.23 1.73
CA GLY A 95 -11.88 -21.97 2.33
C GLY A 95 -12.55 -22.93 1.34
N ASP A 96 -13.88 -22.95 1.32
CA ASP A 96 -14.68 -23.84 0.47
C ASP A 96 -14.93 -23.29 -0.95
N ALA A 97 -14.28 -22.19 -1.35
CA ALA A 97 -14.42 -21.65 -2.71
C ALA A 97 -13.97 -22.70 -3.74
N ALA A 98 -14.79 -22.98 -4.74
CA ALA A 98 -14.49 -23.92 -5.81
C ALA A 98 -13.99 -23.20 -7.06
N HIS A 99 -14.55 -22.03 -7.37
CA HIS A 99 -14.15 -21.20 -8.51
C HIS A 99 -13.54 -19.88 -8.02
N ILE A 100 -12.26 -19.69 -8.28
CA ILE A 100 -11.47 -18.58 -7.76
C ILE A 100 -10.94 -17.74 -8.94
N LEU A 101 -11.17 -16.44 -8.89
CA LEU A 101 -10.58 -15.46 -9.80
C LEU A 101 -9.44 -14.73 -9.09
N ASP A 102 -8.27 -14.69 -9.70
CA ASP A 102 -7.15 -13.86 -9.30
C ASP A 102 -7.03 -12.67 -10.27
N PHE A 103 -7.53 -11.51 -9.84
CA PHE A 103 -7.58 -10.29 -10.63
C PHE A 103 -6.28 -9.49 -10.48
N GLY A 104 -5.61 -9.22 -11.61
CA GLY A 104 -4.27 -8.67 -11.65
C GLY A 104 -3.22 -9.72 -11.27
N CYS A 105 -3.34 -10.93 -11.82
CA CYS A 105 -2.48 -12.06 -11.45
C CYS A 105 -1.01 -11.87 -11.84
N GLY A 106 -0.71 -10.86 -12.67
CA GLY A 106 0.61 -10.63 -13.24
C GLY A 106 1.14 -11.87 -13.94
N VAL A 107 2.38 -12.22 -13.66
CA VAL A 107 3.04 -13.41 -14.23
C VAL A 107 2.53 -14.73 -13.60
N GLY A 108 1.64 -14.68 -12.59
CA GLY A 108 0.99 -15.88 -12.05
C GLY A 108 1.77 -16.63 -10.95
N ILE A 109 2.73 -15.99 -10.28
CA ILE A 109 3.53 -16.62 -9.20
C ILE A 109 2.64 -17.23 -8.12
N LEU A 110 1.71 -16.44 -7.55
CA LEU A 110 0.82 -16.92 -6.50
C LEU A 110 -0.34 -17.74 -7.05
N THR A 111 -0.89 -17.39 -8.22
CA THR A 111 -1.99 -18.15 -8.83
C THR A 111 -1.59 -19.60 -9.12
N THR A 112 -0.38 -19.81 -9.68
CA THR A 112 0.16 -21.16 -9.91
C THR A 112 0.45 -21.90 -8.61
N PHE A 113 0.83 -21.18 -7.54
CA PHE A 113 0.98 -21.78 -6.21
C PHE A 113 -0.35 -22.31 -5.69
N TYR A 114 -1.40 -21.49 -5.71
CA TYR A 114 -2.71 -21.89 -5.22
C TYR A 114 -3.28 -23.06 -6.03
N ALA A 115 -3.18 -23.02 -7.36
CA ALA A 115 -3.64 -24.11 -8.22
C ALA A 115 -2.91 -25.44 -7.93
N ALA A 116 -1.59 -25.40 -7.74
CA ALA A 116 -0.81 -26.58 -7.39
C ALA A 116 -1.14 -27.12 -5.99
N GLN A 117 -1.45 -26.22 -5.05
CA GLN A 117 -1.74 -26.56 -3.65
C GLN A 117 -3.17 -27.09 -3.44
N TYR A 118 -4.11 -26.69 -4.29
CA TYR A 118 -5.54 -27.00 -4.19
C TYR A 118 -6.09 -27.56 -5.53
N PRO A 119 -5.72 -28.79 -5.91
CA PRO A 119 -6.11 -29.40 -7.19
C PRO A 119 -7.62 -29.60 -7.36
N GLU A 120 -8.38 -29.59 -6.26
CA GLU A 120 -9.84 -29.68 -6.26
C GLU A 120 -10.56 -28.37 -6.64
N LYS A 121 -9.83 -27.25 -6.67
CA LYS A 121 -10.37 -25.91 -6.98
C LYS A 121 -9.99 -25.48 -8.40
N GLN A 122 -10.84 -24.67 -9.01
CA GLN A 122 -10.64 -24.10 -10.35
C GLN A 122 -10.21 -22.64 -10.23
N PHE A 123 -9.10 -22.30 -10.89
CA PHE A 123 -8.53 -20.97 -10.86
C PHE A 123 -8.57 -20.30 -12.23
N VAL A 124 -8.86 -19.00 -12.23
CA VAL A 124 -8.72 -18.11 -13.38
C VAL A 124 -7.82 -16.96 -12.96
N GLY A 125 -6.66 -16.82 -13.59
CA GLY A 125 -5.83 -15.62 -13.44
C GLY A 125 -6.11 -14.65 -14.59
N VAL A 126 -6.35 -13.38 -14.27
CA VAL A 126 -6.55 -12.34 -15.28
C VAL A 126 -5.59 -11.19 -15.08
N ASP A 127 -4.98 -10.75 -16.16
CA ASP A 127 -4.14 -9.56 -16.20
C ASP A 127 -4.25 -8.88 -17.57
N ARG A 128 -4.03 -7.56 -17.60
CA ARG A 128 -4.07 -6.75 -18.82
C ARG A 128 -2.76 -6.82 -19.62
N SER A 129 -1.66 -7.28 -19.02
CA SER A 129 -0.35 -7.43 -19.67
C SER A 129 -0.27 -8.72 -20.49
N PRO A 130 -0.18 -8.64 -21.83
CA PRO A 130 -0.04 -9.82 -22.67
C PRO A 130 1.25 -10.60 -22.37
N ALA A 131 2.36 -9.90 -22.07
CA ALA A 131 3.61 -10.59 -21.76
C ALA A 131 3.56 -11.30 -20.40
N SER A 132 2.90 -10.71 -19.40
CA SER A 132 2.70 -11.36 -18.10
C SER A 132 1.89 -12.64 -18.24
N ILE A 133 0.79 -12.59 -19.00
CA ILE A 133 -0.06 -13.76 -19.25
C ILE A 133 0.66 -14.84 -20.08
N ALA A 134 1.52 -14.46 -21.02
CA ALA A 134 2.34 -15.42 -21.75
C ALA A 134 3.25 -16.22 -20.80
N VAL A 135 3.96 -15.54 -19.89
CA VAL A 135 4.77 -16.19 -18.84
C VAL A 135 3.91 -17.06 -17.93
N ALA A 136 2.75 -16.56 -17.50
CA ALA A 136 1.84 -17.29 -16.62
C ALA A 136 1.38 -18.62 -17.24
N ARG A 137 1.01 -18.60 -18.53
CA ARG A 137 0.60 -19.80 -19.29
C ARG A 137 1.74 -20.79 -19.46
N GLU A 138 2.94 -20.32 -19.83
CA GLU A 138 4.13 -21.17 -19.93
C GLU A 138 4.43 -21.87 -18.60
N ARG A 139 4.32 -21.14 -17.49
CA ARG A 139 4.59 -21.65 -16.14
C ARG A 139 3.53 -22.64 -15.68
N ALA A 140 2.25 -22.39 -15.93
CA ALA A 140 1.19 -23.36 -15.64
C ALA A 140 1.36 -24.65 -16.45
N GLN A 141 1.70 -24.55 -17.74
CA GLN A 141 1.96 -25.70 -18.59
C GLN A 141 3.18 -26.50 -18.09
N GLY A 142 4.28 -25.82 -17.75
CA GLY A 142 5.49 -26.45 -17.21
C GLY A 142 5.28 -27.14 -15.86
N LEU A 143 4.27 -26.72 -15.10
CA LEU A 143 3.86 -27.32 -13.83
C LEU A 143 2.75 -28.39 -13.99
N GLY A 144 2.19 -28.56 -15.19
CA GLY A 144 1.11 -29.52 -15.46
C GLY A 144 -0.19 -29.19 -14.73
N LEU A 145 -0.55 -27.91 -14.63
CA LEU A 145 -1.73 -27.45 -13.88
C LEU A 145 -2.98 -27.42 -14.78
N ASP A 146 -3.81 -28.46 -14.68
CA ASP A 146 -5.06 -28.58 -15.46
C ASP A 146 -6.24 -27.79 -14.85
N ASN A 147 -6.14 -27.40 -13.57
CA ASN A 147 -7.16 -26.68 -12.83
C ASN A 147 -6.99 -25.14 -12.86
N LEU A 148 -6.14 -24.64 -13.76
CA LEU A 148 -5.78 -23.23 -13.87
C LEU A 148 -5.80 -22.79 -15.33
N ARG A 149 -6.47 -21.67 -15.61
CA ARG A 149 -6.36 -20.96 -16.89
C ARG A 149 -6.02 -19.50 -16.67
N PHE A 150 -5.35 -18.90 -17.66
CA PHE A 150 -5.01 -17.48 -17.67
C PHE A 150 -5.65 -16.77 -18.85
N GLU A 151 -6.26 -15.62 -18.61
CA GLU A 151 -6.91 -14.78 -19.62
C GLU A 151 -6.24 -13.40 -19.66
N CYS A 152 -5.86 -12.96 -20.86
CA CYS A 152 -5.36 -11.60 -21.06
C CYS A 152 -6.57 -10.70 -21.31
N ALA A 153 -6.99 -9.98 -20.27
CA ALA A 153 -8.16 -9.11 -20.36
C ALA A 153 -7.99 -7.87 -19.50
N ASP A 154 -8.50 -6.75 -20.02
CA ASP A 154 -8.68 -5.52 -19.25
C ASP A 154 -10.13 -5.45 -18.78
N VAL A 155 -10.36 -5.59 -17.47
CA VAL A 155 -11.72 -5.59 -16.87
C VAL A 155 -12.48 -4.28 -17.08
N GLU A 156 -11.79 -3.18 -17.33
CA GLU A 156 -12.44 -1.90 -17.63
C GLU A 156 -13.04 -1.90 -19.04
N LEU A 157 -12.51 -2.73 -19.94
CA LEU A 157 -12.86 -2.74 -21.36
C LEU A 157 -13.55 -4.03 -21.82
N GLN A 158 -13.32 -5.13 -21.11
CA GLN A 158 -13.70 -6.48 -21.52
C GLN A 158 -14.41 -7.21 -20.38
N THR A 159 -15.36 -8.05 -20.76
CA THR A 159 -16.07 -8.93 -19.83
C THR A 159 -15.29 -10.21 -19.61
N ILE A 160 -15.16 -10.63 -18.35
CA ILE A 160 -14.65 -11.95 -17.96
C ILE A 160 -15.84 -12.86 -17.66
N ALA A 161 -15.67 -14.17 -17.85
CA ALA A 161 -16.69 -15.15 -17.48
C ALA A 161 -16.78 -15.31 -15.96
N GLY A 162 -18.00 -15.36 -15.42
CA GLY A 162 -18.30 -15.66 -14.02
C GLY A 162 -19.54 -16.55 -13.89
N PRO A 163 -20.09 -16.74 -12.67
CA PRO A 163 -19.65 -16.15 -11.40
C PRO A 163 -18.49 -16.90 -10.72
N HIS A 164 -17.86 -16.27 -9.73
CA HIS A 164 -16.79 -16.82 -8.89
C HIS A 164 -17.17 -16.85 -7.40
N ASP A 165 -16.77 -17.91 -6.71
CA ASP A 165 -17.00 -18.06 -5.27
C ASP A 165 -16.06 -17.17 -4.44
N LEU A 166 -14.88 -16.88 -4.98
CA LEU A 166 -13.89 -15.98 -4.39
C LEU A 166 -13.14 -15.20 -5.48
N ILE A 167 -13.03 -13.88 -5.28
CA ILE A 167 -12.16 -13.01 -6.06
C ILE A 167 -10.98 -12.58 -5.18
N VAL A 168 -9.75 -12.70 -5.68
CA VAL A 168 -8.54 -12.18 -5.05
C VAL A 168 -8.08 -10.98 -5.86
N ALA A 169 -7.90 -9.84 -5.21
CA ALA A 169 -7.37 -8.61 -5.80
C ALA A 169 -6.27 -8.04 -4.89
N THR A 170 -5.01 -8.22 -5.29
CA THR A 170 -3.86 -7.71 -4.52
C THR A 170 -3.05 -6.73 -5.37
N HIS A 171 -2.98 -5.47 -4.95
CA HIS A 171 -2.33 -4.37 -5.68
C HIS A 171 -2.83 -4.27 -7.13
N SER A 172 -4.13 -4.50 -7.33
CA SER A 172 -4.79 -4.54 -8.65
C SER A 172 -6.05 -3.70 -8.75
N LEU A 173 -6.63 -3.31 -7.62
CA LEU A 173 -7.91 -2.64 -7.52
C LEU A 173 -7.82 -1.11 -7.46
N VAL A 174 -6.81 -0.55 -6.78
CA VAL A 174 -6.62 0.91 -6.74
C VAL A 174 -5.54 1.32 -7.74
N GLN A 175 -4.39 0.64 -7.79
CA GLN A 175 -3.27 0.87 -8.76
C GLN A 175 -2.96 2.35 -9.09
N ALA A 176 -3.10 3.23 -8.10
CA ALA A 176 -2.85 4.66 -8.22
C ALA A 176 -1.93 5.07 -7.07
N GLU A 177 -0.71 4.50 -7.01
CA GLU A 177 0.19 4.68 -5.86
C GLU A 177 0.55 6.15 -5.61
N GLN A 178 0.51 7.00 -6.62
CA GLN A 178 0.79 8.44 -6.50
C GLN A 178 -0.44 9.28 -6.09
N ASP A 179 -1.65 8.70 -6.12
CA ASP A 179 -2.85 9.43 -5.68
C ASP A 179 -2.83 9.55 -4.14
N PRO A 180 -2.88 10.79 -3.61
CA PRO A 180 -2.83 11.01 -2.16
C PRO A 180 -4.15 10.67 -1.45
N GLY A 181 -5.21 10.37 -2.19
CA GLY A 181 -6.54 10.09 -1.67
C GLY A 181 -7.39 11.34 -1.47
N ILE A 182 -8.34 11.27 -0.55
CA ILE A 182 -9.23 12.38 -0.19
C ILE A 182 -8.67 13.05 1.07
N PRO A 183 -8.43 14.38 1.08
CA PRO A 183 -8.00 15.09 2.28
C PRO A 183 -9.08 15.08 3.37
N SER A 184 -8.69 15.23 4.64
CA SER A 184 -9.59 15.59 5.73
C SER A 184 -10.15 17.00 5.53
N HIS A 185 -11.22 17.33 6.23
CA HIS A 185 -11.88 18.63 6.12
C HIS A 185 -10.98 19.80 6.52
N ASN A 186 -10.14 19.60 7.54
CA ASN A 186 -9.13 20.56 7.95
C ASN A 186 -7.95 19.85 8.66
N TRP A 187 -6.84 20.57 8.79
CA TRP A 187 -5.61 20.09 9.43
C TRP A 187 -5.69 19.99 10.96
N GLN A 188 -6.70 20.57 11.61
CA GLN A 188 -6.80 20.63 13.08
C GLN A 188 -7.57 19.44 13.65
N THR A 189 -8.71 19.12 13.04
CA THR A 189 -9.64 18.08 13.51
C THR A 189 -9.42 16.75 12.80
N PHE A 190 -8.88 16.79 11.58
CA PHE A 190 -8.73 15.63 10.71
C PHE A 190 -10.06 14.92 10.40
N ASP A 191 -11.20 15.60 10.56
CA ASP A 191 -12.52 15.04 10.33
C ASP A 191 -12.71 14.63 8.86
N ARG A 192 -13.30 13.45 8.66
CA ARG A 192 -13.54 12.87 7.33
C ARG A 192 -15.04 12.66 7.10
N THR A 193 -15.77 13.75 6.89
CA THR A 193 -17.20 13.66 6.56
C THR A 193 -17.42 12.91 5.24
N HIS A 194 -18.60 12.28 5.08
CA HIS A 194 -18.96 11.64 3.81
C HIS A 194 -19.34 12.70 2.77
N ASP A 195 -18.38 13.10 1.94
CA ASP A 195 -18.59 13.93 0.75
C ASP A 195 -18.74 13.03 -0.48
N SER A 196 -19.98 12.87 -0.96
CA SER A 196 -20.30 12.01 -2.11
C SER A 196 -19.66 12.49 -3.41
N LYS A 197 -19.42 13.79 -3.57
CA LYS A 197 -18.80 14.35 -4.77
C LYS A 197 -17.31 14.05 -4.79
N GLN A 198 -16.61 14.26 -3.66
CA GLN A 198 -15.19 13.92 -3.54
C GLN A 198 -14.97 12.41 -3.67
N GLN A 199 -15.86 11.59 -3.10
CA GLN A 199 -15.85 10.14 -3.26
C GLN A 199 -15.94 9.73 -4.74
N ALA A 200 -16.92 10.27 -5.48
CA ALA A 200 -17.07 9.97 -6.90
C ALA A 200 -15.86 10.41 -7.74
N LEU A 201 -15.29 11.59 -7.46
CA LEU A 201 -14.09 12.06 -8.14
C LEU A 201 -12.87 11.18 -7.86
N PHE A 202 -12.69 10.72 -6.62
CA PHE A 202 -11.64 9.77 -6.26
C PHE A 202 -11.82 8.43 -6.98
N GLU A 203 -13.02 7.86 -6.95
CA GLU A 203 -13.28 6.58 -7.62
C GLU A 203 -13.05 6.67 -9.13
N GLN A 204 -13.52 7.75 -9.77
CA GLN A 204 -13.36 7.97 -11.21
C GLN A 204 -11.89 8.16 -11.61
N ARG A 205 -11.15 9.03 -10.89
CA ARG A 205 -9.77 9.35 -11.27
C ARG A 205 -8.81 8.19 -11.00
N THR A 206 -9.14 7.32 -10.05
CA THR A 206 -8.38 6.09 -9.80
C THR A 206 -8.89 4.92 -10.65
N GLY A 207 -10.07 5.01 -11.29
CA GLY A 207 -10.71 3.88 -11.97
C GLY A 207 -11.21 2.78 -11.02
N LEU A 208 -11.33 3.09 -9.72
CA LEU A 208 -11.81 2.17 -8.70
C LEU A 208 -13.29 1.82 -8.91
N ASP A 209 -14.09 2.78 -9.37
CA ASP A 209 -15.52 2.60 -9.63
C ASP A 209 -15.80 1.45 -10.60
N MET A 210 -15.25 1.55 -11.80
CA MET A 210 -15.44 0.60 -12.88
C MET A 210 -14.93 -0.79 -12.47
N ARG A 211 -13.73 -0.86 -11.89
CA ARG A 211 -13.13 -2.14 -11.47
C ARG A 211 -13.98 -2.82 -10.39
N LEU A 212 -14.39 -2.08 -9.36
CA LEU A 212 -15.23 -2.66 -8.32
C LEU A 212 -16.62 -3.06 -8.82
N ASP A 213 -17.26 -2.26 -9.68
CA ASP A 213 -18.57 -2.62 -10.25
C ASP A 213 -18.48 -3.93 -11.04
N ARG A 214 -17.44 -4.06 -11.88
CA ARG A 214 -17.21 -5.25 -12.70
C ARG A 214 -16.90 -6.48 -11.86
N LEU A 215 -16.01 -6.36 -10.87
CA LEU A 215 -15.67 -7.50 -10.00
C LEU A 215 -16.84 -7.89 -9.10
N SER A 216 -17.61 -6.92 -8.58
CA SER A 216 -18.80 -7.21 -7.77
C SER A 216 -19.86 -7.97 -8.58
N ALA A 217 -20.02 -7.64 -9.86
CA ALA A 217 -20.92 -8.35 -10.77
C ALA A 217 -20.46 -9.79 -11.10
N LEU A 218 -19.19 -10.12 -10.88
CA LEU A 218 -18.63 -11.46 -11.08
C LEU A 218 -18.73 -12.35 -9.83
N LEU A 219 -19.11 -11.82 -8.67
CA LEU A 219 -19.27 -12.62 -7.45
C LEU A 219 -20.51 -13.52 -7.53
N ALA A 220 -20.37 -14.75 -7.07
CA ALA A 220 -21.50 -15.63 -6.79
C ALA A 220 -22.38 -15.04 -5.67
N GLN A 221 -23.59 -15.58 -5.51
CA GLN A 221 -24.56 -15.07 -4.51
C GLN A 221 -23.98 -14.99 -3.09
N LYS A 222 -23.15 -15.96 -2.70
CA LYS A 222 -22.42 -16.01 -1.43
C LYS A 222 -20.90 -15.83 -1.63
N GLY A 223 -20.55 -15.09 -2.68
CA GLY A 223 -19.18 -14.84 -3.08
C GLY A 223 -18.43 -14.02 -2.03
N ARG A 224 -17.12 -14.23 -1.99
CA ARG A 224 -16.19 -13.49 -1.13
C ARG A 224 -15.18 -12.74 -1.98
N MET A 225 -14.61 -11.68 -1.42
CA MET A 225 -13.51 -10.96 -2.05
C MET A 225 -12.37 -10.75 -1.05
N ILE A 226 -11.16 -11.10 -1.45
CA ILE A 226 -9.93 -10.71 -0.76
C ILE A 226 -9.39 -9.47 -1.46
N VAL A 227 -9.18 -8.40 -0.69
CA VAL A 227 -8.61 -7.15 -1.18
C VAL A 227 -7.37 -6.81 -0.36
N PHE A 228 -6.25 -6.53 -1.01
CA PHE A 228 -5.06 -6.00 -0.37
C PHE A 228 -4.45 -4.92 -1.25
N GLU A 229 -4.46 -3.67 -0.79
CA GLU A 229 -4.01 -2.50 -1.55
C GLU A 229 -3.06 -1.64 -0.71
N LYS A 230 -2.27 -0.79 -1.36
CA LYS A 230 -1.40 0.20 -0.69
C LYS A 230 -2.21 1.39 -0.20
N THR A 231 -3.06 1.15 0.79
CA THR A 231 -4.04 2.12 1.29
C THR A 231 -3.94 2.32 2.79
N ARG A 232 -2.75 2.16 3.37
CA ARG A 232 -2.51 2.31 4.82
C ARG A 232 -2.94 3.70 5.31
N GLN A 233 -2.53 4.74 4.57
CA GLN A 233 -2.88 6.13 4.84
C GLN A 233 -4.40 6.36 4.82
N LEU A 234 -4.93 7.05 5.83
CA LEU A 234 -6.36 7.31 6.00
C LEU A 234 -7.03 7.94 4.78
N ALA A 235 -6.33 8.88 4.15
CA ALA A 235 -6.82 9.56 2.95
C ALA A 235 -7.15 8.59 1.80
N ARG A 236 -6.54 7.41 1.77
CA ARG A 236 -6.76 6.36 0.78
C ARG A 236 -7.59 5.20 1.33
N ARG A 237 -7.37 4.84 2.60
CA ARG A 237 -8.09 3.78 3.32
C ARG A 237 -9.57 4.05 3.35
N VAL A 238 -9.95 5.21 3.88
CA VAL A 238 -11.34 5.59 4.12
C VAL A 238 -12.17 5.58 2.83
N PRO A 239 -11.75 6.22 1.72
CA PRO A 239 -12.54 6.17 0.49
C PRO A 239 -12.58 4.77 -0.14
N LEU A 240 -11.54 3.93 0.00
CA LEU A 240 -11.63 2.52 -0.42
C LEU A 240 -12.69 1.76 0.39
N GLN A 241 -12.69 1.87 1.72
CA GLN A 241 -13.70 1.23 2.60
C GLN A 241 -15.13 1.65 2.23
N ARG A 242 -15.32 2.95 1.93
CA ARG A 242 -16.62 3.51 1.50
C ARG A 242 -17.04 2.99 0.12
N ALA A 243 -16.10 2.90 -0.82
CA ALA A 243 -16.36 2.34 -2.16
C ALA A 243 -16.75 0.85 -2.10
N LEU A 244 -16.14 0.07 -1.20
CA LEU A 244 -16.49 -1.33 -0.94
C LEU A 244 -17.90 -1.45 -0.33
N THR A 245 -18.18 -0.65 0.70
CA THR A 245 -19.50 -0.64 1.36
C THR A 245 -20.62 -0.25 0.42
N ALA A 246 -20.40 0.75 -0.44
CA ALA A 246 -21.37 1.22 -1.43
C ALA A 246 -21.80 0.12 -2.42
N ARG A 247 -20.98 -0.93 -2.58
CA ARG A 247 -21.23 -2.08 -3.46
C ARG A 247 -21.67 -3.34 -2.70
N GLY A 248 -22.04 -3.18 -1.42
CA GLY A 248 -22.55 -4.26 -0.59
C GLY A 248 -21.50 -5.28 -0.17
N LEU A 249 -20.22 -4.89 -0.15
CA LEU A 249 -19.13 -5.71 0.36
C LEU A 249 -18.90 -5.39 1.84
N TRP A 250 -19.06 -6.41 2.69
CA TRP A 250 -18.97 -6.30 4.15
C TRP A 250 -17.81 -7.11 4.70
N LEU A 251 -17.19 -6.62 5.77
CA LEU A 251 -16.11 -7.31 6.47
C LEU A 251 -16.57 -8.69 6.97
N ILE A 252 -15.82 -9.75 6.68
CA ILE A 252 -16.04 -11.08 7.28
C ILE A 252 -15.19 -11.27 8.54
N GLU A 253 -14.08 -10.54 8.63
CA GLU A 253 -13.16 -10.55 9.76
C GLU A 253 -12.54 -9.16 9.96
N GLN A 254 -11.81 -9.00 11.06
CA GLN A 254 -11.05 -7.78 11.33
C GLN A 254 -9.92 -7.62 10.29
N PRO A 255 -9.83 -6.48 9.59
CA PRO A 255 -8.73 -6.21 8.66
C PRO A 255 -7.38 -6.20 9.37
N GLU A 256 -6.34 -6.70 8.68
CA GLU A 256 -4.97 -6.77 9.22
C GLU A 256 -4.01 -5.90 8.40
N ILE A 257 -3.12 -5.16 9.07
CA ILE A 257 -1.94 -4.57 8.43
C ILE A 257 -0.93 -5.69 8.19
N VAL A 258 -0.35 -5.73 6.98
CA VAL A 258 0.61 -6.77 6.62
C VAL A 258 2.01 -6.15 6.58
N ARG A 259 2.84 -6.59 7.51
CA ARG A 259 4.25 -6.22 7.59
C ARG A 259 5.10 -7.22 6.81
N TYR A 260 5.93 -6.74 5.91
CA TYR A 260 6.88 -7.56 5.16
C TYR A 260 8.15 -6.76 4.85
N ARG A 261 9.20 -7.42 4.34
CA ARG A 261 10.45 -6.76 3.94
C ARG A 261 10.62 -6.69 2.43
N LEU A 262 11.04 -5.53 1.95
CA LEU A 262 11.62 -5.34 0.63
C LEU A 262 13.14 -5.37 0.78
N VAL A 263 13.67 -6.58 0.95
CA VAL A 263 15.08 -6.84 1.32
C VAL A 263 15.39 -6.35 2.74
N GLU A 264 15.91 -5.14 2.93
CA GLU A 264 16.11 -4.55 4.28
C GLU A 264 14.94 -3.68 4.72
N GLU A 265 14.37 -2.91 3.78
CA GLU A 265 13.27 -1.98 4.04
C GLU A 265 12.06 -2.73 4.57
N VAL A 266 11.50 -2.25 5.67
CA VAL A 266 10.27 -2.79 6.24
C VAL A 266 9.09 -2.00 5.69
N ALA A 267 8.16 -2.70 5.05
CA ALA A 267 6.91 -2.15 4.57
C ALA A 267 5.75 -2.66 5.43
N ASP A 268 4.94 -1.74 5.94
CA ASP A 268 3.62 -2.03 6.48
C ASP A 268 2.59 -1.53 5.46
N ASP A 269 1.82 -2.45 4.87
CA ASP A 269 0.84 -2.19 3.82
C ASP A 269 -0.56 -2.70 4.20
N GLY A 270 -1.56 -2.33 3.40
CA GLY A 270 -2.93 -2.82 3.52
C GLY A 270 -3.92 -1.71 3.88
N PRO A 271 -4.96 -2.02 4.68
CA PRO A 271 -5.25 -3.32 5.29
C PRO A 271 -5.52 -4.46 4.29
N PHE A 272 -5.35 -5.69 4.75
CA PHE A 272 -5.82 -6.90 4.10
C PHE A 272 -7.26 -7.15 4.53
N TYR A 273 -8.16 -7.22 3.55
CA TYR A 273 -9.59 -7.39 3.76
C TYR A 273 -10.06 -8.76 3.26
N LEU A 274 -10.90 -9.42 4.05
CA LEU A 274 -11.77 -10.49 3.57
C LEU A 274 -13.22 -10.00 3.66
N LEU A 275 -13.89 -9.96 2.51
CA LEU A 275 -15.19 -9.35 2.31
C LEU A 275 -16.21 -10.38 1.83
N GLY A 276 -17.48 -10.16 2.15
CA GLY A 276 -18.62 -10.96 1.70
C GLY A 276 -19.79 -10.12 1.24
N THR A 277 -20.70 -10.74 0.49
CA THR A 277 -21.92 -10.11 -0.04
C THR A 277 -23.11 -10.15 0.93
N GLU A 278 -23.03 -10.98 1.97
CA GLU A 278 -24.09 -11.09 2.99
C GLU A 278 -23.99 -9.94 4.01
N ALA A 279 -25.05 -9.16 4.13
CA ALA A 279 -25.16 -8.12 5.15
C ALA A 279 -25.39 -8.74 6.53
N GLY A 280 -24.46 -8.54 7.46
CA GLY A 280 -24.55 -9.10 8.82
C GLY A 280 -23.23 -9.12 9.60
N SER A 281 -22.25 -8.33 9.18
CA SER A 281 -20.95 -8.29 9.85
C SER A 281 -21.05 -7.70 11.25
N THR A 282 -20.39 -8.33 12.21
CA THR A 282 -20.12 -7.76 13.54
C THR A 282 -18.86 -6.87 13.56
N PHE A 283 -18.13 -6.81 12.45
CA PHE A 283 -16.90 -6.03 12.31
C PHE A 283 -17.21 -4.64 11.77
N HIS A 284 -16.39 -3.67 12.18
CA HIS A 284 -16.55 -2.28 11.80
C HIS A 284 -15.35 -1.82 10.98
N TRP A 285 -15.61 -0.93 10.02
CA TRP A 285 -14.56 -0.22 9.30
C TRP A 285 -13.77 0.65 10.27
N ASP A 286 -12.45 0.63 10.12
CA ASP A 286 -11.56 1.47 10.91
C ASP A 286 -11.21 2.73 10.12
N GLU A 287 -11.70 3.88 10.60
CA GLU A 287 -11.36 5.20 10.08
C GLU A 287 -10.48 5.99 11.07
N LEU A 288 -9.91 5.34 12.10
CA LEU A 288 -9.03 5.97 13.07
C LEU A 288 -7.58 6.05 12.54
N PRO A 289 -6.82 7.10 12.90
CA PRO A 289 -5.43 7.19 12.51
C PRO A 289 -4.61 6.10 13.21
N GLU A 290 -3.42 5.82 12.69
CA GLU A 290 -2.61 4.74 13.24
C GLU A 290 -2.16 5.04 14.67
N PRO A 291 -2.10 4.02 15.54
CA PRO A 291 -1.50 4.21 16.84
C PRO A 291 -0.03 4.55 16.67
N ASP A 292 0.50 5.37 17.58
CA ASP A 292 1.93 5.71 17.58
C ASP A 292 2.82 4.46 17.71
N GLU A 293 3.96 4.49 17.02
CA GLU A 293 5.07 3.58 17.33
C GLU A 293 5.90 4.16 18.48
N GLY A 294 5.58 3.79 19.73
CA GLY A 294 6.40 4.19 20.88
C GLY A 294 5.66 4.25 22.21
N SER A 295 6.38 4.63 23.26
CA SER A 295 5.75 4.99 24.53
C SER A 295 5.14 6.39 24.44
N PRO A 296 4.03 6.66 25.15
CA PRO A 296 3.48 8.01 25.25
C PRO A 296 4.57 9.01 25.66
N CYS A 297 4.48 10.23 25.14
CA CYS A 297 5.40 11.30 25.51
C CYS A 297 5.39 11.51 27.03
N ASP A 298 6.56 11.42 27.66
CA ASP A 298 6.76 11.76 29.06
C ASP A 298 7.43 13.14 29.12
N PRO A 299 6.74 14.19 29.63
CA PRO A 299 7.31 15.53 29.75
C PRO A 299 8.60 15.61 30.56
N MET A 300 8.88 14.62 31.42
CA MET A 300 10.14 14.56 32.18
C MET A 300 11.34 14.10 31.33
N GLN A 301 11.10 13.51 30.15
CA GLN A 301 12.13 12.98 29.25
C GLN A 301 12.82 14.04 28.40
N PHE A 302 12.19 15.20 28.16
CA PHE A 302 12.79 16.29 27.36
C PHE A 302 14.12 16.82 27.94
N LYS A 303 14.39 16.60 29.23
CA LYS A 303 15.60 17.07 29.92
C LYS A 303 16.63 15.96 30.19
N THR A 304 16.31 14.70 29.91
CA THR A 304 17.13 13.54 30.32
C THR A 304 17.88 12.84 29.17
N HIS A 305 17.50 13.07 27.91
CA HIS A 305 18.22 12.52 26.74
C HIS A 305 19.32 13.46 26.22
N ALA A 306 20.27 13.83 27.07
CA ALA A 306 21.46 14.61 26.69
C ALA A 306 22.72 13.74 26.54
N THR A 307 22.60 12.53 25.98
CA THR A 307 23.75 11.65 25.70
C THR A 307 24.25 11.73 24.27
N ASP A 308 23.40 12.17 23.34
CA ASP A 308 23.76 12.46 21.95
C ASP A 308 23.51 13.95 21.69
N GLN A 309 24.58 14.73 21.50
CA GLN A 309 24.49 16.19 21.32
C GLN A 309 23.80 16.58 20.01
N ASP A 310 23.68 15.66 19.06
CA ASP A 310 23.14 15.91 17.73
C ASP A 310 21.68 15.48 17.56
N ALA A 311 21.06 14.80 18.54
CA ALA A 311 19.66 14.37 18.47
C ALA A 311 18.66 15.46 18.94
N PRO A 312 17.45 15.56 18.36
CA PRO A 312 16.40 16.43 18.90
C PRO A 312 15.99 15.98 20.31
N LEU A 313 15.50 16.91 21.13
CA LEU A 313 14.96 16.58 22.47
C LEU A 313 13.71 15.71 22.35
N TYR A 314 12.97 15.88 21.26
CA TYR A 314 11.81 15.09 20.91
C TYR A 314 11.52 15.18 19.43
N GLU A 315 11.16 14.05 18.83
CA GLU A 315 10.74 13.95 17.45
C GLU A 315 9.60 12.94 17.37
N ASN A 316 8.46 13.37 16.82
CA ASN A 316 7.30 12.54 16.64
C ASN A 316 6.60 12.87 15.33
N HIS A 317 6.34 11.84 14.53
CA HIS A 317 5.67 11.91 13.23
C HIS A 317 4.30 11.20 13.23
N TRP A 318 3.79 10.85 14.42
CA TRP A 318 2.57 10.09 14.63
C TRP A 318 1.40 10.97 15.08
N PRO A 319 0.17 10.44 15.10
CA PRO A 319 -1.03 11.16 15.52
C PRO A 319 -0.94 11.89 16.85
N SER A 320 -0.23 11.35 17.84
CA SER A 320 -0.06 12.04 19.13
C SER A 320 0.78 13.30 19.09
N ALA A 321 1.54 13.55 18.01
CA ALA A 321 2.35 14.76 17.87
C ALA A 321 1.49 16.03 18.03
N GLN A 322 0.25 15.99 17.55
CA GLN A 322 -0.72 17.05 17.77
C GLN A 322 -1.03 17.25 19.26
N GLY A 323 -1.36 16.16 19.97
CA GLY A 323 -1.71 16.24 21.39
C GLY A 323 -0.56 16.75 22.25
N VAL A 324 0.68 16.38 21.93
CA VAL A 324 1.88 16.90 22.61
C VAL A 324 2.06 18.38 22.31
N TRP A 325 1.94 18.79 21.04
CA TRP A 325 2.03 20.20 20.65
C TRP A 325 0.96 21.06 21.34
N GLU A 326 -0.28 20.57 21.45
CA GLU A 326 -1.37 21.26 22.16
C GLU A 326 -1.07 21.48 23.64
N GLN A 327 -0.28 20.60 24.26
CA GLN A 327 0.04 20.60 25.69
C GLN A 327 1.36 21.29 26.07
N LEU A 328 2.15 21.79 25.10
CA LEU A 328 3.39 22.53 25.39
C LEU A 328 3.15 23.75 26.29
N HIS A 329 4.06 23.98 27.24
CA HIS A 329 3.90 25.01 28.25
C HIS A 329 4.43 26.38 27.78
N GLU A 330 3.70 27.44 28.11
CA GLU A 330 4.07 28.84 27.82
C GLU A 330 4.48 29.08 26.35
N LYS A 331 3.74 28.47 25.40
CA LYS A 331 4.01 28.61 23.96
C LYS A 331 4.04 30.08 23.51
N ARG A 332 5.16 30.46 22.90
CA ARG A 332 5.37 31.72 22.20
C ARG A 332 5.62 31.45 20.72
N LEU A 333 4.69 31.87 19.88
CA LEU A 333 4.82 31.80 18.43
C LEU A 333 5.96 32.69 17.92
N LEU A 334 6.82 32.14 17.06
CA LEU A 334 7.90 32.87 16.38
C LEU A 334 7.58 33.10 14.90
N LYS A 335 7.12 32.06 14.18
CA LYS A 335 6.68 32.12 12.78
C LYS A 335 5.51 31.15 12.55
N GLU A 336 4.59 31.53 11.68
CA GLU A 336 3.47 30.69 11.27
C GLU A 336 3.29 30.78 9.75
N THR A 337 2.95 29.66 9.13
CA THR A 337 2.44 29.63 7.76
C THR A 337 1.28 28.65 7.67
N ALA A 338 0.11 29.17 7.32
CA ALA A 338 -1.05 28.38 6.94
C ALA A 338 -1.33 28.59 5.45
N ARG A 339 -1.37 27.52 4.66
CA ARG A 339 -1.71 27.53 3.24
C ARG A 339 -2.93 26.67 2.99
N GLN A 340 -3.76 27.12 2.07
CA GLN A 340 -4.88 26.36 1.55
C GLN A 340 -4.81 26.36 0.02
N GLU A 341 -4.79 25.17 -0.56
CA GLU A 341 -4.81 24.96 -2.00
C GLU A 341 -6.24 25.08 -2.55
N PRO A 342 -6.41 25.36 -3.86
CA PRO A 342 -7.74 25.47 -4.49
C PRO A 342 -8.60 24.20 -4.37
N ASP A 343 -7.98 23.04 -4.21
CA ASP A 343 -8.65 21.74 -4.03
C ASP A 343 -9.02 21.45 -2.56
N GLY A 344 -8.79 22.41 -1.66
CA GLY A 344 -9.15 22.32 -0.24
C GLY A 344 -8.05 21.73 0.65
N ARG A 345 -6.92 21.29 0.09
CA ARG A 345 -5.79 20.83 0.91
C ARG A 345 -5.26 21.96 1.79
N GLN A 346 -4.94 21.66 3.04
CA GLN A 346 -4.35 22.63 3.96
C GLN A 346 -3.00 22.13 4.46
N LEU A 347 -2.07 23.07 4.66
CA LEU A 347 -0.80 22.88 5.35
C LEU A 347 -0.67 23.95 6.43
N HIS A 348 -0.30 23.55 7.62
CA HIS A 348 0.06 24.43 8.73
C HIS A 348 1.46 24.10 9.21
N VAL A 349 2.30 25.12 9.34
CA VAL A 349 3.64 25.04 9.90
C VAL A 349 3.80 26.13 10.94
N GLU A 350 4.16 25.74 12.15
CA GLU A 350 4.38 26.61 13.29
C GLU A 350 5.81 26.44 13.80
N LEU A 351 6.55 27.54 13.93
CA LEU A 351 7.83 27.59 14.64
C LEU A 351 7.62 28.44 15.89
N GLY A 352 7.94 27.90 17.05
CA GLY A 352 7.73 28.57 18.32
C GLY A 352 8.76 28.22 19.37
N GLN A 353 8.62 28.83 20.54
CA GLN A 353 9.39 28.55 21.75
C GLN A 353 8.42 28.20 22.88
N ALA A 354 8.75 27.17 23.65
CA ALA A 354 8.02 26.71 24.83
C ALA A 354 9.01 26.46 25.98
N GLU A 355 8.53 26.12 27.17
CA GLU A 355 9.42 25.74 28.29
C GLU A 355 10.29 24.51 27.97
N GLU A 356 9.78 23.61 27.14
CA GLU A 356 10.43 22.38 26.70
C GLU A 356 11.55 22.62 25.68
N GLY A 357 11.54 23.76 24.96
CA GLY A 357 12.54 24.08 23.95
C GLY A 357 12.00 24.92 22.79
N VAL A 358 12.78 25.00 21.72
CA VAL A 358 12.32 25.56 20.44
C VAL A 358 11.68 24.43 19.64
N TYR A 359 10.47 24.64 19.15
CA TYR A 359 9.68 23.60 18.51
C TYR A 359 9.25 23.99 17.10
N LEU A 360 9.10 22.97 16.25
CA LEU A 360 8.46 23.06 14.95
C LEU A 360 7.31 22.05 14.91
N TYR A 361 6.10 22.54 14.65
CA TYR A 361 4.94 21.71 14.40
C TYR A 361 4.49 21.84 12.94
N CYS A 362 4.20 20.72 12.30
CA CYS A 362 3.71 20.67 10.92
C CYS A 362 2.51 19.72 10.84
N ALA A 363 1.44 20.16 10.19
CA ALA A 363 0.25 19.35 9.95
C ALA A 363 -0.37 19.64 8.59
N ASN A 364 -0.98 18.62 7.97
CA ASN A 364 -1.74 18.80 6.74
C ASN A 364 -3.01 17.94 6.69
N THR A 365 -3.84 18.18 5.70
CA THR A 365 -5.12 17.45 5.52
C THR A 365 -4.97 15.99 5.07
N PHE A 366 -3.75 15.46 4.96
CA PHE A 366 -3.50 14.04 4.66
C PHE A 366 -3.05 13.26 5.90
N ASP A 367 -3.43 13.73 7.09
CA ASP A 367 -3.09 13.14 8.38
C ASP A 367 -1.58 13.15 8.71
N GLN A 368 -0.77 13.93 7.97
CA GLN A 368 0.60 14.20 8.40
C GLN A 368 0.56 15.09 9.64
N ARG A 369 1.26 14.67 10.69
CA ARG A 369 1.44 15.41 11.94
C ARG A 369 2.88 15.20 12.37
N GLN A 370 3.59 16.29 12.62
CA GLN A 370 4.98 16.23 13.00
C GLN A 370 5.29 17.29 14.06
N LEU A 371 5.96 16.88 15.13
CA LEU A 371 6.49 17.75 16.16
C LEU A 371 7.97 17.43 16.38
N VAL A 372 8.82 18.45 16.23
CA VAL A 372 10.25 18.38 16.55
C VAL A 372 10.56 19.45 17.60
N ILE A 373 11.23 19.07 18.68
CA ILE A 373 11.66 19.97 19.76
C ILE A 373 13.18 19.87 19.90
N VAL A 374 13.85 21.01 19.96
CA VAL A 374 15.31 21.10 20.12
C VAL A 374 15.69 22.13 21.19
N GLU A 375 16.92 22.02 21.67
CA GLU A 375 17.48 23.04 22.56
C GLU A 375 17.61 24.42 21.86
N PRO A 376 17.54 25.53 22.60
CA PRO A 376 17.66 26.88 22.02
C PRO A 376 18.92 27.10 21.17
N ALA A 377 20.03 26.43 21.48
CA ALA A 377 21.27 26.50 20.70
C ALA A 377 21.11 25.99 19.26
N ARG A 378 20.07 25.20 18.98
CA ARG A 378 19.79 24.56 17.68
C ARG A 378 18.59 25.16 16.95
N ALA A 379 18.06 26.30 17.40
CA ALA A 379 16.90 26.96 16.78
C ALA A 379 17.06 27.18 15.26
N LEU A 380 18.28 27.46 14.79
CA LEU A 380 18.60 27.66 13.36
C LEU A 380 18.32 26.42 12.50
N MET A 381 18.42 25.21 13.06
CA MET A 381 18.05 23.98 12.37
C MET A 381 16.55 23.98 12.06
N LEU A 382 15.71 24.27 13.05
CA LEU A 382 14.26 24.33 12.86
C LEU A 382 13.85 25.49 11.98
N GLU A 383 14.57 26.61 11.99
CA GLU A 383 14.35 27.69 11.01
C GLU A 383 14.62 27.23 9.58
N SER A 384 15.70 26.50 9.36
CA SER A 384 16.02 25.93 8.04
C SER A 384 14.96 24.93 7.60
N TYR A 385 14.51 24.09 8.53
CA TYR A 385 13.47 23.09 8.25
C TYR A 385 12.11 23.73 7.95
N TYR A 386 11.73 24.75 8.72
CA TYR A 386 10.55 25.58 8.45
C TYR A 386 10.58 26.14 7.03
N GLN A 387 11.72 26.70 6.61
CA GLN A 387 11.86 27.24 5.25
C GLN A 387 11.77 26.16 4.17
N GLN A 388 12.29 24.95 4.42
CA GLN A 388 12.15 23.83 3.49
C GLN A 388 10.69 23.41 3.31
N ILE A 389 9.93 23.29 4.41
CA ILE A 389 8.51 22.91 4.36
C ILE A 389 7.68 24.03 3.70
N VAL A 390 7.94 25.29 4.07
CA VAL A 390 7.18 26.44 3.56
C VAL A 390 7.50 26.76 2.11
N ASN A 391 8.76 26.70 1.68
CA ASN A 391 9.07 26.97 0.26
C ASN A 391 8.67 25.80 -0.65
N GLY A 392 8.30 24.67 -0.05
CA GLY A 392 8.20 23.40 -0.75
C GLY A 392 9.60 22.91 -1.09
N ALA A 393 9.79 21.61 -1.04
CA ALA A 393 10.61 21.02 -2.08
C ALA A 393 9.94 21.45 -3.40
N SER A 394 10.49 22.47 -4.06
CA SER A 394 10.30 22.63 -5.50
C SER A 394 10.63 21.26 -6.10
N ASP A 395 9.66 20.65 -6.75
CA ASP A 395 9.71 19.29 -7.32
C ASP A 395 11.10 18.82 -7.79
#